data_AF-A0A1I4RQ00-F1
#
_entry.id   AF-A0A1I4RQ00-F1
#
_cell.length_a   1.000
_cell.length_b   1.000
_cell.length_c   1.000
_cell.angle_alpha   90.00
_cell.angle_beta   90.00
_cell.angle_gamma   90.00
#
_symmetry.space_group_name_H-M   'P 1'
#
loop_
_entity.id
_entity.type
_entity.pdbx_description
1 polymer ?
#
loop_
_entity_poly.entity_id
_entity_poly.type
_entity_poly.pdbx_seq_one_letter_code
_entity_poly.pdbx_strand_id
1 'polypeptide(L)'
;MEELGLAEPKFYGQGFYMMNTTVTPIDGEYEIDDGIYLEHLKDTDEKDWATPVTVHNWIVKAMKEHTTTDPVDKNTCVRVIYKANYHVDLPIYVKKTDAHPKLAHKTKGWIDSYPKELTKWFNDEVKEKGNQLKRLVRFLKAWKDNKEGVVKLPSGMFLTILAANHFVAYYPDEDDAALAFDR
;
A
#
# COMPACT_ATOMS: atom_id res chain seq x y z
N MET A 1 25.78 15.04 -0.04
CA MET A 1 25.01 13.88 -0.56
C MET A 1 25.34 13.78 -2.04
N GLU A 2 25.57 12.59 -2.58
CA GLU A 2 25.87 12.42 -4.02
C GLU A 2 24.55 12.56 -4.80
N GLU A 3 24.51 13.48 -5.76
CA GLU A 3 23.36 13.66 -6.65
C GLU A 3 23.52 12.78 -7.89
N LEU A 4 22.45 12.09 -8.28
CA LEU A 4 22.48 11.18 -9.42
C LEU A 4 22.32 11.90 -10.77
N GLY A 5 21.96 13.19 -10.79
CA GLY A 5 21.71 13.94 -12.03
C GLY A 5 20.53 13.43 -12.86
N LEU A 6 19.61 12.69 -12.25
CA LEU A 6 18.43 12.10 -12.87
C LEU A 6 17.20 12.99 -12.67
N ALA A 7 16.17 12.82 -13.51
CA ALA A 7 14.90 13.50 -13.32
C ALA A 7 14.28 13.13 -11.96
N GLU A 8 13.72 14.12 -11.27
CA GLU A 8 13.07 13.95 -9.97
C GLU A 8 11.93 12.93 -10.05
N PRO A 9 11.81 12.03 -9.05
CA PRO A 9 10.71 11.10 -9.00
C PRO A 9 9.39 11.78 -8.64
N LYS A 10 8.27 11.16 -9.00
CA LYS A 10 6.93 11.53 -8.51
C LYS A 10 6.51 10.65 -7.36
N PHE A 11 5.64 11.17 -6.51
CA PHE A 11 5.12 10.48 -5.33
C PHE A 11 3.61 10.31 -5.44
N TYR A 12 3.11 9.16 -5.00
CA TYR A 12 1.68 8.90 -4.94
C TYR A 12 1.35 8.00 -3.76
N GLY A 13 0.57 8.54 -2.82
CA GLY A 13 0.04 7.78 -1.71
C GLY A 13 -0.82 6.60 -2.19
N GLN A 14 -0.76 5.50 -1.44
CA GLN A 14 -1.55 4.30 -1.69
C GLN A 14 -1.96 3.62 -0.37
N GLY A 15 -2.56 2.44 -0.49
CA GLY A 15 -2.89 1.61 0.67
C GLY A 15 -4.05 2.15 1.51
N PHE A 16 -4.12 1.69 2.75
CA PHE A 16 -5.29 1.87 3.60
C PHE A 16 -5.50 3.32 4.05
N TYR A 17 -4.42 4.09 4.16
CA TYR A 17 -4.50 5.50 4.48
C TYR A 17 -5.29 6.25 3.39
N MET A 18 -4.95 6.01 2.12
CA MET A 18 -5.65 6.60 0.98
C MET A 18 -7.08 6.08 0.78
N MET A 19 -7.38 4.87 1.26
CA MET A 19 -8.74 4.32 1.31
C MET A 19 -9.54 4.80 2.51
N ASN A 20 -8.94 5.55 3.45
CA ASN A 20 -9.51 5.90 4.74
C ASN A 20 -10.03 4.66 5.51
N THR A 21 -9.22 3.61 5.57
CA THR A 21 -9.52 2.36 6.30
C THR A 21 -8.40 1.94 7.23
N THR A 22 -7.47 2.84 7.55
CA THR A 22 -6.48 2.64 8.61
C THR A 22 -7.18 2.43 9.96
N VAL A 23 -6.63 1.52 10.77
CA VAL A 23 -7.05 1.25 12.14
C VAL A 23 -5.88 1.54 13.07
N THR A 24 -6.18 1.89 14.31
CA THR A 24 -5.16 2.00 15.36
C THR A 24 -4.82 0.57 15.79
N PRO A 25 -3.57 0.10 15.63
CA PRO A 25 -3.19 -1.24 16.09
C PRO A 25 -3.25 -1.31 17.62
N ILE A 26 -3.69 -2.46 18.15
CA ILE A 26 -3.68 -2.81 19.58
C ILE A 26 -2.24 -2.94 20.06
N ASP A 27 -1.44 -3.67 19.30
CA ASP A 27 0.01 -3.78 19.43
C ASP A 27 0.60 -3.85 18.01
N GLY A 28 1.55 -2.98 17.68
CA GLY A 28 2.18 -2.98 16.36
C GLY A 28 2.51 -1.60 15.80
N GLU A 29 2.47 -1.53 14.48
CA GLU A 29 3.03 -0.45 13.67
C GLU A 29 1.95 0.34 12.91
N TYR A 30 2.22 1.62 12.69
CA TYR A 30 1.40 2.51 11.87
C TYR A 30 2.06 2.70 10.50
N GLU A 31 1.31 2.37 9.45
CA GLU A 31 1.81 2.34 8.07
C GLU A 31 1.22 3.44 7.20
N ILE A 32 2.08 4.13 6.47
CA ILE A 32 1.73 4.95 5.31
C ILE A 32 2.50 4.41 4.12
N ASP A 33 1.81 4.15 3.01
CA ASP A 33 2.44 3.77 1.76
C ASP A 33 2.51 4.98 0.81
N ASP A 34 3.71 5.36 0.39
CA ASP A 34 3.92 6.45 -0.56
C ASP A 34 4.82 5.99 -1.72
N GLY A 35 4.20 5.72 -2.87
CA GLY A 35 4.89 5.13 -4.01
C GLY A 35 5.80 6.13 -4.73
N ILE A 36 7.05 5.74 -4.96
CA ILE A 36 8.05 6.50 -5.72
C ILE A 36 8.00 6.08 -7.19
N TYR A 37 7.78 7.01 -8.10
CA TYR A 37 7.74 6.77 -9.54
C TYR A 37 8.96 7.38 -10.21
N LEU A 38 9.82 6.52 -10.77
CA LEU A 38 11.09 6.91 -11.39
C LEU A 38 10.85 7.45 -12.80
N GLU A 39 10.58 8.76 -12.89
CA GLU A 39 10.23 9.42 -14.15
C GLU A 39 11.34 9.34 -15.21
N HIS A 40 12.62 9.28 -14.81
CA HIS A 40 13.75 9.18 -15.74
C HIS A 40 13.78 7.85 -16.53
N LEU A 41 13.09 6.80 -16.06
CA LEU A 41 13.01 5.51 -16.77
C LEU A 41 11.76 5.36 -17.63
N LYS A 42 10.80 6.28 -17.50
CA LYS A 42 9.47 6.22 -18.10
C LYS A 42 9.49 5.99 -19.61
N ASP A 43 10.40 6.66 -20.31
CA ASP A 43 10.51 6.65 -21.77
C ASP A 43 11.62 5.72 -22.29
N THR A 44 12.18 4.86 -21.43
CA THR A 44 13.23 3.89 -21.78
C THR A 44 12.66 2.47 -21.94
N ASP A 45 13.39 1.59 -22.62
CA ASP A 45 13.02 0.18 -22.73
C ASP A 45 13.29 -0.56 -21.41
N GLU A 46 12.41 -1.49 -21.04
CA GLU A 46 12.50 -2.23 -19.77
C GLU A 46 13.81 -3.02 -19.62
N LYS A 47 14.39 -3.49 -20.73
CA LYS A 47 15.70 -4.15 -20.76
C LYS A 47 16.85 -3.24 -20.30
N ASP A 48 16.68 -1.93 -20.40
CA ASP A 48 17.68 -0.91 -20.07
C ASP A 48 17.41 -0.31 -18.68
N TRP A 49 16.33 -0.72 -18.00
CA TRP A 49 16.04 -0.26 -16.65
C TRP A 49 17.09 -0.75 -15.67
N ALA A 50 17.45 0.12 -14.72
CA ALA A 50 18.18 -0.30 -13.54
C ALA A 50 17.45 -1.45 -12.84
N THR A 51 18.20 -2.40 -12.30
CA THR A 51 17.59 -3.55 -11.61
C THR A 51 16.81 -3.10 -10.36
N PRO A 52 15.81 -3.87 -9.89
CA PRO A 52 15.12 -3.57 -8.63
C PRO A 52 16.08 -3.35 -7.45
N VAL A 53 17.14 -4.15 -7.34
CA VAL A 53 18.16 -3.99 -6.29
C VAL A 53 18.88 -2.64 -6.43
N THR A 54 19.23 -2.25 -7.65
CA THR A 54 19.89 -0.96 -7.92
C THR A 54 19.01 0.22 -7.48
N VAL A 55 17.74 0.24 -7.89
CA VAL A 55 16.84 1.35 -7.54
C VAL A 55 16.50 1.38 -6.05
N HIS A 56 16.38 0.21 -5.40
CA HIS A 56 16.27 0.13 -3.94
C HIS A 56 17.48 0.76 -3.25
N ASN A 57 18.71 0.45 -3.71
CA ASN A 57 19.93 1.03 -3.16
C ASN A 57 19.97 2.56 -3.28
N TRP A 58 19.45 3.13 -4.37
CA TRP A 58 19.33 4.58 -4.52
C TRP A 58 18.43 5.18 -3.43
N ILE A 59 17.26 4.59 -3.21
CA ILE A 59 16.30 5.08 -2.21
C ILE A 59 16.83 4.85 -0.78
N VAL A 60 17.45 3.70 -0.49
CA VAL A 60 18.11 3.45 0.81
C VAL A 60 19.18 4.50 1.09
N LYS A 61 20.03 4.81 0.11
CA LYS A 61 21.08 5.83 0.26
C LYS A 61 20.50 7.22 0.45
N ALA A 62 19.41 7.55 -0.26
CA ALA A 62 18.72 8.83 -0.10
C ALA A 62 18.06 8.97 1.27
N MET A 63 17.53 7.88 1.83
CA MET A 63 16.86 7.85 3.14
C MET A 63 17.82 7.61 4.31
N LYS A 64 19.10 7.34 4.05
CA LYS A 64 20.11 7.17 5.09
C LYS A 64 20.23 8.46 5.91
N GLU A 65 20.27 8.33 7.24
CA GLU A 65 20.32 9.46 8.19
C GLU A 65 19.10 10.41 8.17
N HIS A 66 18.06 10.11 7.37
CA HIS A 66 16.80 10.88 7.38
C HIS A 66 16.06 10.78 8.72
N THR A 67 16.22 9.65 9.41
CA THR A 67 15.77 9.45 10.79
C THR A 67 16.90 8.92 11.65
N THR A 68 16.66 8.77 12.96
CA THR A 68 17.63 8.14 13.88
C THR A 68 17.80 6.63 13.65
N THR A 69 16.91 6.01 12.88
CA THR A 69 16.93 4.58 12.56
C THR A 69 17.16 4.41 11.05
N ASP A 70 18.09 3.54 10.68
CA ASP A 70 18.35 3.26 9.27
C ASP A 70 17.10 2.67 8.57
N PRO A 71 16.88 3.00 7.29
CA PRO A 71 15.77 2.45 6.54
C PRO A 71 15.93 0.94 6.34
N VAL A 72 14.80 0.22 6.36
CA VAL A 72 14.76 -1.23 6.14
C VAL A 72 14.40 -1.52 4.70
N ASP A 73 15.31 -2.18 3.99
CA ASP A 73 15.10 -2.57 2.61
C ASP A 73 14.30 -3.90 2.52
N LYS A 74 13.00 -3.80 2.19
CA LYS A 74 12.10 -4.95 2.01
C LYS A 74 12.04 -5.39 0.54
N ASN A 75 11.36 -6.51 0.27
CA ASN A 75 11.25 -7.04 -1.10
C ASN A 75 10.52 -6.11 -2.07
N THR A 76 9.59 -5.29 -1.58
CA THR A 76 8.68 -4.47 -2.40
C THR A 76 8.78 -2.99 -2.12
N CYS A 77 9.53 -2.57 -1.11
CA CYS A 77 9.63 -1.18 -0.69
C CYS A 77 10.89 -0.94 0.14
N VAL A 78 11.27 0.33 0.28
CA VAL A 78 12.18 0.80 1.32
C VAL A 78 11.33 1.38 2.45
N ARG A 79 11.46 0.84 3.66
CA ARG A 79 10.71 1.28 4.85
C ARG A 79 11.54 2.30 5.63
N VAL A 80 11.00 3.49 5.82
CA VAL A 80 11.57 4.54 6.67
C VAL A 80 10.88 4.49 8.03
N ILE A 81 11.66 4.28 9.09
CA ILE A 81 11.13 4.08 10.46
C ILE A 81 11.12 5.42 11.21
N TYR A 82 9.95 5.80 11.72
CA TYR A 82 9.77 6.95 12.60
C TYR A 82 9.53 6.49 14.05
N LYS A 83 9.52 7.46 14.98
CA LYS A 83 9.24 7.20 16.40
C LYS A 83 7.82 6.66 16.60
N ALA A 84 7.57 6.05 17.76
CA ALA A 84 6.26 5.54 18.17
C ALA A 84 5.66 4.52 17.18
N ASN A 85 6.52 3.65 16.62
CA ASN A 85 6.15 2.58 15.68
C ASN A 85 5.48 3.05 14.38
N TYR A 86 5.67 4.32 14.00
CA TYR A 86 5.27 4.80 12.68
C TYR A 86 6.32 4.43 11.64
N HIS A 87 5.89 4.06 10.44
CA HIS A 87 6.79 3.94 9.31
C HIS A 87 6.11 4.37 8.00
N VAL A 88 6.95 4.81 7.07
CA VAL A 88 6.55 5.09 5.69
C VAL A 88 7.19 4.04 4.79
N ASP A 89 6.36 3.29 4.08
CA ASP A 89 6.82 2.31 3.09
C ASP A 89 6.86 3.00 1.72
N LEU A 90 8.03 2.95 1.10
CA LEU A 90 8.33 3.58 -0.19
C LEU A 90 8.48 2.51 -1.28
N PRO A 91 7.38 1.97 -1.82
CA PRO A 91 7.43 1.08 -2.97
C PRO A 91 7.86 1.86 -4.22
N ILE A 92 8.69 1.23 -5.05
CA ILE A 92 9.37 1.91 -6.17
C ILE A 92 8.79 1.40 -7.48
N TYR A 93 8.37 2.32 -8.34
CA TYR A 93 7.67 2.04 -9.58
C TYR A 93 8.35 2.69 -10.78
N VAL A 94 8.19 2.06 -11.94
CA VAL A 94 8.29 2.71 -13.24
C VAL A 94 6.94 2.61 -13.93
N LYS A 95 6.44 3.70 -14.50
CA LYS A 95 5.18 3.73 -15.25
C LYS A 95 5.41 4.40 -16.59
N LYS A 96 5.42 3.63 -17.69
CA LYS A 96 5.45 4.19 -19.06
C LYS A 96 4.14 4.93 -19.34
N THR A 97 4.14 5.88 -20.28
CA THR A 97 2.99 6.75 -20.59
C THR A 97 1.68 5.98 -20.78
N ASP A 98 1.71 4.91 -21.57
CA ASP A 98 0.53 4.11 -21.93
C ASP A 98 0.57 2.70 -21.32
N ALA A 99 1.28 2.54 -20.20
CA ALA A 99 1.41 1.26 -19.53
C ALA A 99 1.01 1.33 -18.06
N HIS A 100 0.74 0.16 -17.49
CA HIS A 100 0.56 0.01 -16.07
C HIS A 100 1.89 0.13 -15.32
N PRO A 101 1.87 0.52 -14.03
CA PRO A 101 3.08 0.59 -13.25
C PRO A 101 3.69 -0.81 -13.06
N LYS A 102 5.02 -0.87 -13.13
CA LYS A 102 5.80 -2.01 -12.68
C LYS A 102 6.49 -1.67 -11.37
N LEU A 103 6.30 -2.51 -10.37
CA LEU A 103 6.93 -2.45 -9.05
C LEU A 103 8.31 -3.11 -9.09
N ALA A 104 9.30 -2.46 -8.49
CA ALA A 104 10.61 -3.03 -8.22
C ALA A 104 10.50 -4.11 -7.13
N HIS A 105 10.40 -5.39 -7.50
CA HIS A 105 10.39 -6.49 -6.55
C HIS A 105 11.77 -7.18 -6.52
N LYS A 106 12.51 -7.09 -5.42
CA LYS A 106 13.91 -7.53 -5.34
C LYS A 106 14.17 -8.96 -5.83
N THR A 107 13.25 -9.89 -5.53
CA THR A 107 13.40 -11.30 -5.94
C THR A 107 12.64 -11.70 -7.20
N LYS A 108 11.72 -10.87 -7.71
CA LYS A 108 10.86 -11.21 -8.86
C LYS A 108 11.09 -10.31 -10.07
N GLY A 109 11.98 -9.33 -9.97
CA GLY A 109 12.18 -8.35 -11.04
C GLY A 109 11.13 -7.24 -11.01
N TRP A 110 10.89 -6.65 -12.17
CA TRP A 110 9.82 -5.68 -12.39
C TRP A 110 8.48 -6.41 -12.57
N ILE A 111 7.56 -6.25 -11.63
CA ILE A 111 6.26 -6.94 -11.65
C ILE A 111 5.11 -5.95 -11.80
N ASP A 112 4.06 -6.32 -12.52
CA ASP A 112 2.89 -5.45 -12.66
C ASP A 112 2.19 -5.25 -11.31
N SER A 113 1.87 -3.99 -11.00
CA SER A 113 1.23 -3.62 -9.74
C SER A 113 0.39 -2.35 -9.91
N TYR A 114 -0.84 -2.39 -9.41
CA TYR A 114 -1.90 -1.42 -9.74
C TYR A 114 -2.49 -0.75 -8.48
N PRO A 115 -1.66 -0.12 -7.62
CA PRO A 115 -2.10 0.39 -6.33
C PRO A 115 -3.13 1.53 -6.46
N LYS A 116 -3.02 2.34 -7.52
CA LYS A 116 -3.94 3.45 -7.79
C LYS A 116 -5.29 2.96 -8.24
N GLU A 117 -5.31 1.98 -9.12
CA GLU A 117 -6.51 1.35 -9.65
C GLU A 117 -7.27 0.63 -8.52
N LEU A 118 -6.56 -0.06 -7.62
CA LEU A 118 -7.15 -0.68 -6.43
C LEU A 118 -7.76 0.36 -5.47
N THR A 119 -7.05 1.46 -5.23
CA THR A 119 -7.56 2.57 -4.42
C THR A 119 -8.79 3.22 -5.06
N LYS A 120 -8.76 3.42 -6.38
CA LYS A 120 -9.88 3.97 -7.15
C LYS A 120 -11.09 3.05 -7.06
N TRP A 121 -10.90 1.75 -7.34
CA TRP A 121 -11.95 0.74 -7.27
C TRP A 121 -12.63 0.77 -5.90
N PHE A 122 -11.87 0.68 -4.80
CA PHE A 122 -12.47 0.69 -3.46
C PHE A 122 -13.21 2.00 -3.16
N ASN A 123 -12.70 3.14 -3.61
CA ASN A 123 -13.39 4.42 -3.44
C ASN A 123 -14.68 4.50 -4.27
N ASP A 124 -14.75 3.85 -5.43
CA ASP A 124 -15.96 3.76 -6.22
C ASP A 124 -16.98 2.82 -5.56
N GLU A 125 -16.56 1.68 -5.01
CA GLU A 125 -17.40 0.82 -4.16
C GLU A 125 -18.03 1.61 -3.00
N VAL A 126 -17.24 2.46 -2.34
CA VAL A 126 -17.75 3.31 -1.24
C VAL A 126 -18.70 4.40 -1.73
N LYS A 127 -18.54 4.93 -2.95
CA LYS A 127 -19.51 5.89 -3.50
C LYS A 127 -20.87 5.24 -3.73
N GLU A 128 -20.88 3.99 -4.15
CA GLU A 128 -22.10 3.22 -4.41
C GLU A 128 -22.73 2.69 -3.11
N LYS A 129 -21.92 2.18 -2.18
CA LYS A 129 -22.36 1.47 -0.97
C LYS A 129 -22.39 2.33 0.29
N GLY A 130 -21.83 3.53 0.23
CA GLY A 130 -21.76 4.48 1.33
C GLY A 130 -20.63 4.19 2.33
N ASN A 131 -20.49 5.09 3.31
CA ASN A 131 -19.41 5.05 4.31
C ASN A 131 -19.51 3.86 5.29
N GLN A 132 -20.64 3.14 5.31
CA GLN A 132 -20.79 1.91 6.09
C GLN A 132 -19.77 0.85 5.67
N LEU A 133 -19.48 0.72 4.37
CA LEU A 133 -18.44 -0.17 3.88
C LEU A 133 -17.07 0.12 4.51
N LYS A 134 -16.70 1.39 4.68
CA LYS A 134 -15.44 1.76 5.35
C LYS A 134 -15.44 1.33 6.83
N ARG A 135 -16.57 1.42 7.52
CA ARG A 135 -16.68 0.97 8.93
C ARG A 135 -16.49 -0.54 9.02
N LEU A 136 -17.17 -1.31 8.16
CA LEU A 136 -17.03 -2.76 8.08
C LEU A 136 -15.59 -3.20 7.84
N VAL A 137 -14.89 -2.58 6.89
CA VAL A 137 -13.47 -2.87 6.64
C VAL A 137 -12.63 -2.61 7.90
N ARG A 138 -12.85 -1.49 8.60
CA ARG A 138 -12.13 -1.20 9.85
C ARG A 138 -12.46 -2.22 10.94
N PHE A 139 -13.70 -2.66 11.08
CA PHE A 139 -14.08 -3.69 12.04
C PHE A 139 -13.41 -5.03 11.75
N LEU A 140 -13.38 -5.48 10.51
CA LEU A 140 -12.68 -6.71 10.13
C LEU A 140 -11.17 -6.62 10.40
N LYS A 141 -10.56 -5.47 10.14
CA LYS A 141 -9.13 -5.23 10.41
C LYS A 141 -8.83 -5.19 11.91
N ALA A 142 -9.67 -4.52 12.71
CA ALA A 142 -9.55 -4.51 14.17
C ALA A 142 -9.78 -5.90 14.76
N TRP A 143 -10.73 -6.68 14.21
CA TRP A 143 -10.94 -8.06 14.60
C TRP A 143 -9.72 -8.94 14.26
N LYS A 144 -9.13 -8.76 13.07
CA LYS A 144 -7.86 -9.41 12.71
C LYS A 144 -6.80 -9.14 13.77
N ASP A 145 -6.60 -7.87 14.08
CA ASP A 145 -5.59 -7.41 15.04
C ASP A 145 -5.80 -8.00 16.45
N ASN A 146 -7.05 -8.01 16.93
CA ASN A 146 -7.43 -8.63 18.20
C ASN A 146 -7.23 -10.16 18.24
N LYS A 147 -7.10 -10.81 17.07
CA LYS A 147 -6.88 -12.26 16.95
C LYS A 147 -5.46 -12.62 16.58
N GLU A 148 -4.59 -11.63 16.38
CA GLU A 148 -3.18 -11.81 16.08
C GLU A 148 -2.52 -12.66 17.19
N GLY A 149 -1.66 -13.61 16.80
CA GLY A 149 -1.05 -14.58 17.72
C GLY A 149 -1.95 -15.74 18.19
N VAL A 150 -3.28 -15.64 18.04
CA VAL A 150 -4.22 -16.73 18.36
C VAL A 150 -4.61 -17.51 17.10
N VAL A 151 -4.97 -16.78 16.03
CA VAL A 151 -5.33 -17.37 14.74
C VAL A 151 -4.82 -16.50 13.60
N LYS A 152 -4.28 -17.15 12.57
CA LYS A 152 -3.82 -16.46 11.36
C LYS A 152 -5.01 -16.15 10.46
N LEU A 153 -5.45 -14.90 10.47
CA LEU A 153 -6.51 -14.39 9.60
C LEU A 153 -5.95 -13.83 8.28
N PRO A 154 -6.79 -13.66 7.24
CA PRO A 154 -6.37 -13.09 5.96
C PRO A 154 -5.76 -11.69 6.07
N SER A 155 -5.07 -11.25 5.03
CA SER A 155 -4.49 -9.90 4.98
C SER A 155 -5.57 -8.82 5.03
N GLY A 156 -5.21 -7.61 5.50
CA GLY A 156 -6.12 -6.47 5.51
C GLY A 156 -6.70 -6.16 4.12
N MET A 157 -5.93 -6.37 3.06
CA MET A 157 -6.42 -6.19 1.69
C MET A 157 -7.46 -7.23 1.30
N PHE A 158 -7.26 -8.50 1.67
CA PHE A 158 -8.24 -9.54 1.43
C PHE A 158 -9.56 -9.25 2.16
N LEU A 159 -9.48 -8.78 3.42
CA LEU A 159 -10.64 -8.37 4.20
C LEU A 159 -11.36 -7.17 3.56
N THR A 160 -10.62 -6.21 3.00
CA THR A 160 -11.21 -5.10 2.23
C THR A 160 -12.01 -5.59 1.03
N ILE A 161 -11.43 -6.51 0.24
CA ILE A 161 -12.10 -7.08 -0.95
C ILE A 161 -13.34 -7.87 -0.55
N LEU A 162 -13.22 -8.70 0.49
CA LEU A 162 -14.31 -9.49 1.03
C LEU A 162 -15.47 -8.59 1.49
N ALA A 163 -15.18 -7.52 2.23
CA ALA A 163 -16.21 -6.59 2.69
C ALA A 163 -16.90 -5.87 1.54
N ALA A 164 -16.14 -5.43 0.52
CA ALA A 164 -16.72 -4.78 -0.65
C ALA A 164 -17.65 -5.73 -1.39
N ASN A 165 -17.22 -6.97 -1.66
CA ASN A 165 -18.00 -7.92 -2.45
C ASN A 165 -19.25 -8.46 -1.73
N HIS A 166 -19.25 -8.51 -0.40
CA HIS A 166 -20.35 -9.07 0.41
C HIS A 166 -21.12 -8.02 1.22
N PHE A 167 -20.99 -6.74 0.85
CA PHE A 167 -21.75 -5.67 1.47
C PHE A 167 -23.24 -5.77 1.12
N VAL A 168 -24.11 -5.61 2.12
CA VAL A 168 -25.57 -5.60 1.96
C VAL A 168 -26.16 -4.27 2.39
N ALA A 169 -26.76 -3.54 1.45
CA ALA A 169 -27.24 -2.17 1.66
C ALA A 169 -28.57 -2.06 2.44
N TYR A 170 -29.21 -3.17 2.79
CA TYR A 170 -30.54 -3.18 3.43
C TYR A 170 -30.53 -2.83 4.93
N TYR A 171 -29.35 -2.64 5.52
CA TYR A 171 -29.14 -2.46 6.95
C TYR A 171 -28.37 -1.15 7.26
N PRO A 172 -28.91 0.03 6.92
CA PRO A 172 -28.18 1.30 7.03
C PRO A 172 -27.77 1.67 8.47
N ASP A 173 -28.51 1.16 9.46
CA ASP A 173 -28.31 1.42 10.89
C ASP A 173 -27.71 0.22 11.65
N GLU A 174 -27.51 -0.92 10.98
CA GLU A 174 -27.02 -2.17 11.57
C GLU A 174 -25.76 -2.66 10.82
N ASP A 175 -24.59 -2.22 11.30
CA ASP A 175 -23.32 -2.54 10.67
C ASP A 175 -23.02 -4.05 10.66
N ASP A 176 -23.46 -4.81 11.67
CA ASP A 176 -23.27 -6.26 11.75
C ASP A 176 -24.15 -7.03 10.75
N ALA A 177 -25.35 -6.54 10.45
CA ALA A 177 -26.22 -7.10 9.42
C ALA A 177 -25.81 -6.71 7.98
N ALA A 178 -25.06 -5.61 7.82
CA ALA A 178 -24.58 -5.10 6.53
C ALA A 178 -23.42 -5.91 5.91
N LEU A 179 -22.94 -6.96 6.60
CA LEU A 179 -22.01 -7.95 6.05
C LEU A 179 -22.61 -9.36 6.18
N ALA A 180 -23.29 -9.80 5.13
CA ALA A 180 -23.87 -11.14 5.08
C ALA A 180 -23.18 -11.99 4.02
N PHE A 181 -22.81 -13.21 4.39
CA PHE A 181 -22.49 -14.26 3.43
C PHE A 181 -23.82 -14.94 3.12
N ASP A 182 -24.20 -15.00 1.83
CA ASP A 182 -25.39 -15.75 1.43
C ASP A 182 -25.39 -17.13 2.11
N ARG A 183 -26.50 -17.44 2.78
CA ARG A 183 -26.72 -18.71 3.47
C ARG A 183 -26.98 -19.83 2.48
#